data_AF-A0A750MMU7-F1
#
_entry.id   AF-A0A750MMU7-F1
#
_cell.length_a   1.000
_cell.length_b   1.000
_cell.length_c   1.000
_cell.angle_alpha   90.00
_cell.angle_beta   90.00
_cell.angle_gamma   90.00
#
_symmetry.space_group_name_H-M   'P 1'
#
loop_
_entity.id
_entity.type
_entity.pdbx_description
1 polymer ?
#
loop_
_entity_poly.entity_id
_entity_poly.type
_entity_poly.pdbx_seq_one_letter_code
_entity_poly.pdbx_strand_id
1 'polypeptide(L)'
;MNQSDEESLKRDYCAGVMTLRQIGLKYGITEGAVRKKARIRKWVRKQVRKSGTQNEECVPKKRTSKNSDKTSNDAGFDGTEEGTQTGTQIPDFLPTAKPRRGSRYDPPTNAFALHNSLSLKHGAYARRMLWPDDTTADALNIALEDELFRLRAANLTAASTIGQCTAQMEDASPEKRKELMTLIADAEKGMMRNTVRMESIEYSIRNNLRVEAATAKLRAETQRLTAENQGVTTPLTEAIDELQSLNKGGKL
;
A
#
# COMPACT_ATOMS: atom_id res chain seq x y z
N MET A 1 -32.73 -26.30 20.40
CA MET A 1 -33.17 -25.11 21.15
C MET A 1 -34.66 -25.02 20.95
N ASN A 2 -35.44 -25.06 22.02
CA ASN A 2 -36.90 -25.10 21.90
C ASN A 2 -37.41 -23.75 21.40
N GLN A 3 -38.56 -23.70 20.72
CA GLN A 3 -39.09 -22.45 20.15
C GLN A 3 -39.27 -21.36 21.23
N SER A 4 -39.64 -21.75 22.45
CA SER A 4 -39.73 -20.88 23.64
C SER A 4 -38.39 -20.21 24.02
N ASP A 5 -37.28 -20.94 23.90
CA ASP A 5 -35.95 -20.42 24.24
C ASP A 5 -35.46 -19.41 23.19
N GLU A 6 -35.87 -19.58 21.93
CA GLU A 6 -35.52 -18.65 20.85
C GLU A 6 -36.24 -17.31 21.00
N GLU A 7 -37.50 -17.31 21.42
CA GLU A 7 -38.27 -16.09 21.68
C GLU A 7 -37.75 -15.34 22.91
N SER A 8 -37.31 -16.07 23.93
CA SER A 8 -36.69 -15.49 25.13
C SER A 8 -35.33 -14.86 24.79
N LEU A 9 -34.51 -15.54 23.97
CA LEU A 9 -33.26 -15.01 23.45
C LEU A 9 -33.47 -13.73 22.62
N LYS A 10 -34.52 -13.71 21.78
CA LYS A 10 -34.90 -12.52 20.98
C LYS A 10 -35.26 -11.33 21.88
N ARG A 11 -36.07 -11.55 22.92
CA ARG A 11 -36.48 -10.52 23.88
C ARG A 11 -35.28 -9.89 24.58
N ASP A 12 -34.40 -10.71 25.13
CA ASP A 12 -33.19 -10.24 25.82
C ASP A 12 -32.22 -9.52 24.89
N TYR A 13 -32.08 -10.00 23.64
CA TYR A 13 -31.24 -9.35 22.63
C TYR A 13 -31.80 -7.98 22.22
N CYS A 14 -33.10 -7.88 21.97
CA CYS A 14 -33.77 -6.64 21.55
C CYS A 14 -33.80 -5.59 22.67
N ALA A 15 -33.98 -6.02 23.93
CA ALA A 15 -34.00 -5.14 25.09
C ALA A 15 -32.69 -4.36 25.25
N GLY A 16 -31.55 -4.94 24.86
CA GLY A 16 -30.26 -4.25 24.85
C GLY A 16 -29.64 -4.00 26.24
N VAL A 17 -30.29 -4.47 27.31
CA VAL A 17 -29.88 -4.29 28.71
C VAL A 17 -28.67 -5.14 29.07
N MET A 18 -28.65 -6.41 28.66
CA MET A 18 -27.52 -7.32 28.92
C MET A 18 -26.48 -7.29 27.81
N THR A 19 -25.22 -7.53 28.16
CA THR A 19 -24.15 -7.72 27.16
C THR A 19 -24.33 -9.04 26.41
N LEU A 20 -23.82 -9.11 25.17
CA LEU A 20 -23.95 -10.31 24.34
C LEU A 20 -23.28 -11.55 24.98
N ARG A 21 -22.23 -11.34 25.78
CA ARG A 21 -21.55 -12.40 26.55
C ARG A 21 -22.43 -12.95 27.68
N GLN A 22 -23.13 -12.08 28.41
CA GLN A 22 -24.09 -12.48 29.45
C GLN A 22 -25.30 -13.23 28.87
N ILE A 23 -25.82 -12.77 27.71
CA ILE A 23 -26.88 -13.47 26.99
C ILE A 23 -26.41 -14.88 26.59
N GLY A 24 -25.18 -15.01 26.08
CA GLY A 24 -24.60 -16.31 25.76
C GLY A 24 -24.57 -17.26 26.96
N LEU A 25 -24.11 -16.79 28.12
CA LEU A 25 -24.05 -17.59 29.35
C LEU A 25 -25.43 -18.05 29.82
N LYS A 26 -26.45 -17.18 29.78
CA LYS A 26 -27.82 -17.50 30.22
C LYS A 26 -28.47 -18.62 29.39
N TYR A 27 -28.21 -18.63 28.08
CA TYR A 27 -28.79 -19.60 27.15
C TYR A 27 -27.83 -20.75 26.79
N GLY A 28 -26.65 -20.83 27.43
CA GLY A 28 -25.65 -21.87 27.16
C GLY A 28 -25.03 -21.83 25.75
N ILE A 29 -24.99 -20.64 25.14
CA ILE A 29 -24.59 -20.43 23.73
C ILE A 29 -23.41 -19.46 23.67
N THR A 30 -22.52 -19.63 22.69
CA THR A 30 -21.41 -18.68 22.51
C THR A 30 -21.91 -17.32 22.01
N GLU A 31 -21.22 -16.24 22.39
CA GLU A 31 -21.56 -14.87 21.95
C GLU A 31 -21.67 -14.76 20.42
N GLY A 32 -20.77 -15.43 19.69
CA GLY A 32 -20.78 -15.46 18.23
C GLY A 32 -22.04 -16.10 17.65
N ALA A 33 -22.58 -17.13 18.29
CA ALA A 33 -23.82 -17.77 17.86
C ALA A 33 -25.05 -16.87 18.09
N VAL A 34 -25.07 -16.06 19.17
CA VAL A 34 -26.10 -15.02 19.37
C VAL A 34 -26.07 -13.98 18.24
N ARG A 35 -24.88 -13.47 17.88
CA ARG A 35 -24.72 -12.51 16.77
C ARG A 35 -25.12 -13.10 15.42
N LYS A 36 -24.78 -14.38 15.17
CA LYS A 36 -25.14 -15.08 13.94
C LYS A 36 -26.67 -15.25 13.83
N LYS A 37 -27.34 -15.67 14.91
CA LYS A 37 -28.80 -15.79 14.95
C LYS A 37 -29.50 -14.44 14.75
N ALA A 38 -29.03 -13.38 15.42
CA ALA A 38 -29.58 -12.04 15.25
C ALA A 38 -29.48 -11.53 13.81
N ARG A 39 -28.37 -11.82 13.11
CA ARG A 39 -28.19 -11.45 11.70
C ARG A 39 -29.13 -12.20 10.77
N ILE A 40 -29.24 -13.52 10.95
CA ILE A 40 -30.11 -14.39 10.12
C ILE A 40 -31.59 -13.99 10.30
N ARG A 41 -32.01 -13.73 11.54
CA ARG A 41 -33.40 -13.39 11.87
C ARG A 41 -33.67 -11.87 11.86
N LYS A 42 -32.71 -11.05 11.43
CA LYS A 42 -32.78 -9.57 11.35
C LYS A 42 -33.30 -8.91 12.63
N TRP A 43 -32.77 -9.30 13.79
CA TRP A 43 -33.14 -8.70 15.06
C TRP A 43 -32.45 -7.35 15.27
N VAL A 44 -33.19 -6.36 15.77
CA VAL A 44 -32.68 -5.01 16.08
C VAL A 44 -32.47 -4.88 17.58
N ARG A 45 -31.28 -4.44 18.00
CA ARG A 45 -30.92 -4.24 19.41
C ARG A 45 -31.02 -2.77 19.77
N LYS A 46 -31.82 -2.44 20.81
CA LYS A 46 -31.93 -1.08 21.34
C LYS A 46 -30.60 -0.67 21.98
N GLN A 47 -30.07 0.49 21.61
CA GLN A 47 -28.86 1.04 22.22
C GLN A 47 -29.25 1.69 23.55
N VAL A 48 -29.03 0.97 24.66
CA VAL A 48 -29.10 1.57 26.00
C VAL A 48 -27.79 2.33 26.20
N ARG A 49 -27.87 3.64 26.41
CA ARG A 49 -26.69 4.47 26.73
C ARG A 49 -26.02 3.88 27.96
N LYS A 50 -24.74 3.48 27.83
CA LYS A 50 -23.95 2.97 28.97
C LYS A 50 -23.81 4.08 30.02
N SER A 51 -24.49 3.92 31.15
CA SER A 51 -24.15 4.62 32.38
C SER A 51 -23.02 3.85 33.09
N GLY A 52 -21.81 4.43 33.06
CA GLY A 52 -20.77 4.22 34.07
C GLY A 52 -19.98 2.91 34.10
N THR A 53 -18.64 3.08 34.06
CA THR A 53 -17.58 2.26 34.71
C THR A 53 -17.24 0.88 34.09
N GLN A 54 -15.99 0.41 33.95
CA GLN A 54 -14.65 0.81 34.44
C GLN A 54 -13.59 0.64 33.33
N ASN A 55 -12.52 1.42 33.47
CA ASN A 55 -11.25 1.31 32.76
C ASN A 55 -10.57 -0.02 33.07
N GLU A 56 -10.18 -0.76 32.04
CA GLU A 56 -9.01 -1.63 32.08
C GLU A 56 -8.17 -1.34 30.83
N GLU A 57 -6.92 -0.98 31.06
CA GLU A 57 -5.92 -0.66 30.05
C GLU A 57 -5.74 -1.79 29.03
N CYS A 58 -5.68 -1.43 27.75
CA CYS A 58 -5.03 -2.24 26.74
C CYS A 58 -4.33 -1.33 25.72
N VAL A 59 -3.01 -1.37 25.79
CA VAL A 59 -2.01 -0.74 24.92
C VAL A 59 -2.35 -0.87 23.42
N PRO A 60 -2.28 0.20 22.61
CA PRO A 60 -2.58 0.12 21.19
C PRO A 60 -1.37 -0.41 20.39
N LYS A 61 -1.42 -1.68 19.96
CA LYS A 61 -0.60 -2.15 18.82
C LYS A 61 -1.30 -1.79 17.51
N LYS A 62 -0.76 -0.77 16.83
CA LYS A 62 -1.04 -0.46 15.42
C LYS A 62 -0.75 -1.69 14.55
N ARG A 63 -1.76 -2.22 13.87
CA ARG A 63 -1.62 -2.83 12.54
C ARG A 63 -2.76 -2.38 11.65
N THR A 64 -2.38 -1.61 10.64
CA THR A 64 -3.17 -1.33 9.45
C THR A 64 -3.26 -2.59 8.60
N SER A 65 -4.47 -2.93 8.14
CA SER A 65 -4.64 -3.48 6.79
C SER A 65 -6.09 -3.33 6.35
N LYS A 66 -6.19 -2.85 5.11
CA LYS A 66 -7.39 -2.51 4.36
C LYS A 66 -7.85 -3.76 3.58
N ASN A 67 -9.13 -3.75 3.19
CA ASN A 67 -9.75 -4.46 2.07
C ASN A 67 -10.48 -5.79 2.39
N SER A 68 -11.80 -5.78 2.18
CA SER A 68 -12.48 -6.87 1.48
C SER A 68 -13.87 -6.41 1.02
N ASP A 69 -13.96 -5.90 -0.21
CA ASP A 69 -15.16 -6.02 -1.04
C ASP A 69 -14.76 -6.87 -2.25
N LYS A 70 -15.13 -8.15 -2.22
CA LYS A 70 -15.25 -8.97 -3.42
C LYS A 70 -16.30 -10.04 -3.17
N THR A 71 -17.49 -9.75 -3.68
CA THR A 71 -18.58 -10.69 -3.89
C THR A 71 -18.15 -11.78 -4.86
N SER A 72 -18.33 -13.04 -4.47
CA SER A 72 -18.30 -14.19 -5.36
C SER A 72 -19.64 -14.90 -5.24
N ASN A 73 -20.40 -14.92 -6.33
CA ASN A 73 -21.47 -15.89 -6.54
C ASN A 73 -20.85 -16.97 -7.42
N ASP A 74 -20.81 -18.20 -6.94
CA ASP A 74 -20.65 -19.39 -7.78
C ASP A 74 -21.76 -20.37 -7.38
N ALA A 75 -22.51 -20.82 -8.38
CA ALA A 75 -23.45 -21.92 -8.28
C ALA A 75 -23.13 -22.92 -9.39
N GLY A 76 -22.89 -24.17 -8.97
CA GLY A 76 -23.24 -25.37 -9.72
C GLY A 76 -22.14 -25.97 -10.59
N PHE A 77 -21.58 -27.09 -10.14
CA PHE A 77 -21.48 -28.28 -11.00
C PHE A 77 -21.48 -29.56 -10.15
N ASP A 78 -22.16 -30.57 -10.68
CA ASP A 78 -22.57 -31.85 -10.10
C ASP A 78 -21.84 -33.01 -10.83
N GLY A 79 -21.75 -34.19 -10.22
CA GLY A 79 -21.13 -35.43 -10.77
C GLY A 79 -19.86 -35.84 -10.01
N THR A 80 -19.85 -36.81 -9.08
CA THR A 80 -19.94 -38.30 -9.24
C THR A 80 -18.78 -38.81 -10.14
N GLU A 81 -17.93 -39.80 -9.81
CA GLU A 81 -18.13 -41.02 -9.03
C GLU A 81 -16.82 -41.60 -8.42
N GLU A 82 -17.06 -42.45 -7.40
CA GLU A 82 -16.40 -43.66 -6.86
C GLU A 82 -14.92 -44.04 -7.04
N GLY A 83 -14.33 -44.61 -5.96
CA GLY A 83 -13.09 -45.38 -6.05
C GLY A 83 -12.40 -45.84 -4.76
N THR A 84 -13.10 -46.64 -3.94
CA THR A 84 -12.56 -47.76 -3.12
C THR A 84 -11.62 -47.53 -1.92
N GLN A 85 -11.95 -48.26 -0.84
CA GLN A 85 -11.42 -48.21 0.52
C GLN A 85 -10.23 -49.17 0.72
N THR A 86 -9.27 -48.79 1.57
CA THR A 86 -8.54 -49.74 2.44
C THR A 86 -8.19 -49.02 3.74
N GLY A 87 -8.68 -49.56 4.85
CA GLY A 87 -8.63 -48.95 6.17
C GLY A 87 -7.39 -49.31 6.99
N THR A 88 -7.01 -48.40 7.87
CA THR A 88 -6.32 -48.68 9.13
C THR A 88 -6.96 -47.79 10.19
N GLN A 89 -7.58 -48.39 11.21
CA GLN A 89 -8.28 -47.71 12.29
C GLN A 89 -7.28 -47.06 13.26
N ILE A 90 -7.49 -45.78 13.61
CA ILE A 90 -6.76 -45.06 14.67
C ILE A 90 -7.82 -44.51 15.66
N PRO A 91 -7.66 -44.69 16.98
CA PRO A 91 -8.74 -44.54 17.96
C PRO A 91 -9.18 -43.10 18.25
N ASP A 92 -10.44 -43.01 18.69
CA ASP A 92 -11.25 -41.82 18.95
C ASP A 92 -10.89 -41.07 20.25
N PHE A 93 -9.77 -40.33 20.30
CA PHE A 93 -9.67 -39.25 21.30
C PHE A 93 -8.58 -38.20 21.02
N LEU A 94 -8.70 -37.41 19.95
CA LEU A 94 -7.97 -36.14 19.84
C LEU A 94 -8.80 -35.06 19.11
N PRO A 95 -8.85 -33.82 19.60
CA PRO A 95 -9.50 -32.73 18.89
C PRO A 95 -8.78 -32.45 17.57
N THR A 96 -9.55 -32.40 16.48
CA THR A 96 -9.08 -32.21 15.10
C THR A 96 -8.31 -30.89 14.98
N ALA A 97 -6.98 -30.94 15.10
CA ALA A 97 -6.14 -29.85 14.65
C ALA A 97 -6.27 -29.78 13.12
N LYS A 98 -6.56 -28.58 12.59
CA LYS A 98 -6.65 -28.35 11.14
C LYS A 98 -5.38 -28.88 10.46
N PRO A 99 -5.48 -29.60 9.32
CA PRO A 99 -4.32 -30.12 8.63
C PRO A 99 -3.33 -28.98 8.35
N ARG A 100 -2.07 -29.21 8.73
CA ARG A 100 -0.97 -28.31 8.37
C ARG A 100 -0.89 -28.28 6.85
N ARG A 101 -1.20 -27.10 6.31
CA ARG A 101 -0.99 -26.64 4.93
C ARG A 101 0.24 -27.30 4.28
N GLY A 102 0.00 -28.21 3.33
CA GLY A 102 0.95 -28.76 2.34
C GLY A 102 2.10 -29.60 2.89
N SER A 103 2.35 -30.78 2.31
CA SER A 103 3.62 -31.48 2.53
C SER A 103 4.77 -30.62 1.97
N ARG A 104 5.97 -30.71 2.56
CA ARG A 104 7.13 -29.93 2.09
C ARG A 104 7.62 -30.32 0.69
N TYR A 105 7.13 -31.44 0.16
CA TYR A 105 7.54 -32.00 -1.13
C TYR A 105 6.41 -31.98 -2.17
N ASP A 106 5.23 -31.47 -1.83
CA ASP A 106 4.15 -31.30 -2.80
C ASP A 106 4.40 -30.02 -3.62
N PRO A 107 4.25 -30.07 -4.95
CA PRO A 107 4.31 -28.86 -5.77
C PRO A 107 3.21 -27.88 -5.32
N PRO A 108 3.48 -26.56 -5.37
CA PRO A 108 2.56 -25.57 -4.85
C PRO A 108 1.20 -25.71 -5.55
N THR A 109 0.14 -25.84 -4.75
CA THR A 109 -1.26 -26.04 -5.20
C THR A 109 -1.80 -24.89 -6.05
N ASN A 110 -1.01 -23.83 -6.23
CA ASN A 110 -1.32 -22.67 -7.05
C ASN A 110 -0.05 -22.20 -7.78
N ALA A 111 0.59 -23.11 -8.52
CA ALA A 111 1.70 -22.78 -9.40
C ALA A 111 1.21 -21.86 -10.54
N PHE A 112 1.95 -20.80 -10.83
CA PHE A 112 1.71 -20.01 -12.05
C PHE A 112 1.84 -20.93 -13.27
N ALA A 113 0.94 -20.79 -14.24
CA ALA A 113 1.06 -21.57 -15.48
C ALA A 113 2.44 -21.30 -16.11
N LEU A 114 3.06 -22.35 -16.67
CA LEU A 114 4.29 -22.19 -17.43
C LEU A 114 4.05 -21.12 -18.52
N HIS A 115 4.90 -20.09 -18.55
CA HIS A 115 4.80 -18.88 -19.38
C HIS A 115 3.78 -17.81 -18.97
N ASN A 116 3.02 -18.00 -17.88
CA ASN A 116 2.17 -16.97 -17.28
C ASN A 116 2.71 -16.55 -15.92
N SER A 117 3.90 -15.93 -15.91
CA SER A 117 4.32 -15.17 -14.75
C SER A 117 3.35 -14.02 -14.57
N LEU A 118 2.74 -13.87 -13.39
CA LEU A 118 2.16 -12.61 -12.95
C LEU A 118 3.06 -11.46 -13.43
N SER A 119 2.47 -10.43 -14.05
CA SER A 119 3.24 -9.27 -14.52
C SER A 119 4.18 -8.80 -13.41
N LEU A 120 5.48 -8.99 -13.61
CA LEU A 120 6.48 -8.49 -12.69
C LEU A 120 6.29 -6.97 -12.70
N LYS A 121 5.74 -6.40 -11.63
CA LYS A 121 5.57 -4.95 -11.52
C LYS A 121 6.94 -4.32 -11.30
N HIS A 122 7.74 -4.25 -12.35
CA HIS A 122 8.93 -3.42 -12.46
C HIS A 122 8.62 -2.25 -13.40
N GLY A 123 7.61 -1.46 -13.03
CA GLY A 123 7.24 -0.25 -13.75
C GLY A 123 8.25 0.91 -13.64
N ALA A 124 9.48 0.71 -13.15
CA ALA A 124 10.46 1.80 -13.07
C ALA A 124 11.91 1.31 -13.20
N TYR A 125 12.29 0.25 -12.48
CA TYR A 125 13.68 -0.24 -12.47
C TYR A 125 14.13 -0.88 -13.81
N ALA A 126 13.23 -1.56 -14.53
CA ALA A 126 13.56 -2.11 -15.86
C ALA A 126 13.69 -1.03 -16.94
N ARG A 127 12.99 0.11 -16.78
CA ARG A 127 13.09 1.25 -17.72
C ARG A 127 14.33 2.08 -17.49
N ARG A 128 14.77 2.25 -16.23
CA ARG A 128 16.03 2.95 -15.91
C ARG A 128 17.28 2.33 -16.55
N MET A 129 17.25 1.05 -16.91
CA MET A 129 18.39 0.36 -17.52
C MET A 129 18.49 0.50 -19.04
N LEU A 130 17.47 1.06 -19.72
CA LEU A 130 17.40 1.09 -21.19
C LEU A 130 17.62 2.48 -21.79
N TRP A 131 17.70 3.52 -20.97
CA TRP A 131 17.82 4.91 -21.41
C TRP A 131 19.14 5.51 -20.88
N PRO A 132 19.85 6.35 -21.65
CA PRO A 132 21.02 7.07 -21.14
C PRO A 132 20.66 7.83 -19.86
N ASP A 133 21.54 7.84 -18.87
CA ASP A 133 21.29 8.47 -17.57
C ASP A 133 20.81 9.93 -17.71
N ASP A 134 21.32 10.66 -18.71
CA ASP A 134 20.93 12.03 -19.03
C ASP A 134 19.43 12.16 -19.36
N THR A 135 18.88 11.25 -20.18
CA THR A 135 17.43 11.24 -20.49
C THR A 135 16.56 10.86 -19.29
N THR A 136 17.10 10.09 -18.35
CA THR A 136 16.37 9.75 -17.12
C THR A 136 16.40 10.89 -16.10
N ALA A 137 17.48 11.66 -16.03
CA ALA A 137 17.59 12.85 -15.21
C ALA A 137 16.62 13.94 -15.70
N ASP A 138 16.58 14.17 -17.02
CA ASP A 138 15.64 15.11 -17.64
C ASP A 138 14.18 14.72 -17.38
N ALA A 139 13.84 13.43 -17.49
CA ALA A 139 12.50 12.95 -17.17
C ALA A 139 12.09 13.19 -15.70
N LEU A 140 13.05 13.13 -14.77
CA LEU A 140 12.82 13.45 -13.35
C LEU A 140 12.64 14.95 -13.14
N ASN A 141 13.44 15.79 -13.80
CA ASN A 141 13.35 17.24 -13.72
C ASN A 141 12.01 17.73 -14.31
N ILE A 142 11.58 17.21 -15.46
CA ILE A 142 10.26 17.51 -16.05
C ILE A 142 9.13 17.11 -15.09
N ALA A 143 9.25 15.95 -14.42
CA ALA A 143 8.25 15.53 -13.44
C ALA A 143 8.18 16.46 -12.21
N LEU A 144 9.32 17.00 -11.75
CA LEU A 144 9.38 17.96 -10.66
C LEU A 144 8.79 19.32 -11.06
N GLU A 145 9.06 19.79 -12.28
CA GLU A 145 8.49 21.03 -12.83
C GLU A 145 6.97 20.93 -13.01
N ASP A 146 6.46 19.80 -13.50
CA ASP A 146 5.03 19.53 -13.59
C ASP A 146 4.36 19.50 -12.21
N GLU A 147 5.02 18.92 -11.20
CA GLU A 147 4.54 18.94 -9.82
C GLU A 147 4.47 20.37 -9.28
N LEU A 148 5.51 21.17 -9.53
CA LEU A 148 5.56 22.58 -9.15
C LEU A 148 4.45 23.38 -9.81
N PHE A 149 4.18 23.16 -11.09
CA PHE A 149 3.07 23.79 -11.81
C PHE A 149 1.71 23.43 -11.19
N ARG A 150 1.48 22.15 -10.89
CA ARG A 150 0.25 21.69 -10.22
C ARG A 150 0.07 22.30 -8.84
N LEU A 151 1.13 22.41 -8.04
CA LEU A 151 1.08 23.02 -6.71
C LEU A 151 0.78 24.52 -6.75
N ARG A 152 1.38 25.24 -7.70
CA ARG A 152 1.08 26.67 -7.92
C ARG A 152 -0.37 26.87 -8.34
N ALA A 153 -0.87 26.06 -9.28
CA ALA A 153 -2.28 26.09 -9.68
C ALA A 153 -3.21 25.76 -8.49
N ALA A 154 -2.89 24.74 -7.70
CA ALA A 154 -3.65 24.38 -6.52
C ALA A 154 -3.71 25.53 -5.49
N ASN A 155 -2.59 26.24 -5.26
CA ASN A 155 -2.55 27.40 -4.39
C ASN A 155 -3.40 28.58 -4.89
N LEU A 156 -3.41 28.83 -6.20
CA LEU A 156 -4.30 29.84 -6.78
C LEU A 156 -5.77 29.46 -6.61
N THR A 157 -6.12 28.19 -6.80
CA THR A 157 -7.50 27.72 -6.56
C THR A 157 -7.87 27.84 -5.09
N ALA A 158 -6.99 27.47 -4.17
CA ALA A 158 -7.22 27.60 -2.73
C ALA A 158 -7.43 29.07 -2.33
N ALA A 159 -6.60 29.98 -2.83
CA ALA A 159 -6.76 31.41 -2.61
C ALA A 159 -8.10 31.94 -3.14
N SER A 160 -8.52 31.50 -4.34
CA SER A 160 -9.84 31.84 -4.89
C SER A 160 -10.98 31.31 -4.02
N THR A 161 -10.88 30.07 -3.53
CA THR A 161 -11.90 29.49 -2.64
C THR A 161 -12.00 30.23 -1.31
N ILE A 162 -10.87 30.69 -0.74
CA ILE A 162 -10.87 31.52 0.46
C ILE A 162 -11.61 32.83 0.18
N GLY A 163 -11.29 33.53 -0.92
CA GLY A 163 -11.97 34.77 -1.32
C GLY A 163 -13.48 34.61 -1.50
N GLN A 164 -13.91 33.50 -2.11
CA GLN A 164 -15.33 33.18 -2.25
C GLN A 164 -15.99 32.90 -0.90
N CYS A 165 -15.34 32.12 -0.02
CA CYS A 165 -15.86 31.84 1.32
C CYS A 165 -15.97 33.12 2.16
N THR A 166 -14.98 34.02 2.07
CA THR A 166 -15.01 35.30 2.79
C THR A 166 -16.14 36.20 2.31
N ALA A 167 -16.41 36.24 1.00
CA ALA A 167 -17.55 36.99 0.46
C ALA A 167 -18.89 36.39 0.92
N GLN A 168 -19.03 35.05 0.89
CA GLN A 168 -20.24 34.35 1.32
C GLN A 168 -20.51 34.48 2.83
N MET A 169 -19.50 34.81 3.65
CA MET A 169 -19.68 35.01 5.09
C MET A 169 -20.47 36.26 5.46
N GLU A 170 -20.52 37.27 4.58
CA GLU A 170 -21.23 38.53 4.83
C GLU A 170 -22.76 38.32 4.85
N ASP A 171 -23.26 37.49 3.94
CA ASP A 171 -24.70 37.20 3.78
C ASP A 171 -25.19 35.96 4.53
N ALA A 172 -24.29 35.19 5.14
CA ALA A 172 -24.60 33.86 5.67
C ALA A 172 -25.19 33.86 7.09
N SER A 173 -26.12 32.92 7.31
CA SER A 173 -26.61 32.48 8.63
C SER A 173 -25.45 32.05 9.55
N PRO A 174 -25.57 32.21 10.88
CA PRO A 174 -24.50 31.90 11.85
C PRO A 174 -23.98 30.46 11.81
N GLU A 175 -24.79 29.48 11.38
CA GLU A 175 -24.35 28.09 11.24
C GLU A 175 -23.44 27.91 10.02
N LYS A 176 -23.85 28.43 8.85
CA LYS A 176 -23.06 28.41 7.61
C LYS A 176 -21.76 29.18 7.76
N ARG A 177 -21.75 30.27 8.54
CA ARG A 177 -20.53 31.02 8.84
C ARG A 177 -19.46 30.15 9.52
N LYS A 178 -19.85 29.22 10.41
CA LYS A 178 -18.91 28.28 11.04
C LYS A 178 -18.33 27.30 10.01
N GLU A 179 -19.17 26.77 9.13
CA GLU A 179 -18.74 25.87 8.05
C GLU A 179 -17.76 26.56 7.09
N LEU A 180 -18.05 27.81 6.69
CA LEU A 180 -17.17 28.61 5.84
C LEU A 180 -15.82 28.88 6.53
N MET A 181 -15.82 29.20 7.82
CA MET A 181 -14.58 29.37 8.59
C MET A 181 -13.75 28.08 8.64
N THR A 182 -14.39 26.91 8.79
CA THR A 182 -13.66 25.63 8.74
C THR A 182 -13.06 25.35 7.36
N LEU A 183 -13.78 25.67 6.28
CA LEU A 183 -13.28 25.55 4.91
C LEU A 183 -12.09 26.48 4.64
N ILE A 184 -12.14 27.72 5.13
CA ILE A 184 -11.03 28.68 5.04
C ILE A 184 -9.80 28.12 5.78
N ALA A 185 -9.97 27.67 7.03
CA ALA A 185 -8.87 27.11 7.81
C ALA A 185 -8.24 25.87 7.14
N ASP A 186 -9.06 24.99 6.55
CA ASP A 186 -8.58 23.83 5.81
C ASP A 186 -7.86 24.23 4.51
N ALA A 187 -8.36 25.23 3.79
CA ALA A 187 -7.74 25.78 2.59
C ALA A 187 -6.38 26.44 2.89
N GLU A 188 -6.30 27.27 3.93
CA GLU A 188 -5.06 27.90 4.41
C GLU A 188 -4.01 26.83 4.81
N LYS A 189 -4.46 25.79 5.53
CA LYS A 189 -3.61 24.65 5.88
C LYS A 189 -3.11 23.89 4.65
N GLY A 190 -3.95 23.76 3.63
CA GLY A 190 -3.57 23.23 2.32
C GLY A 190 -2.49 24.09 1.65
N MET A 191 -2.68 25.41 1.62
CA MET A 191 -1.71 26.35 1.05
C MET A 191 -0.36 26.29 1.75
N MET A 192 -0.33 26.24 3.09
CA MET A 192 0.94 26.12 3.83
C MET A 192 1.71 24.85 3.46
N ARG A 193 1.03 23.71 3.32
CA ARG A 193 1.67 22.45 2.89
C ARG A 193 2.22 22.55 1.48
N ASN A 194 1.45 23.15 0.59
CA ASN A 194 1.86 23.35 -0.80
C ASN A 194 3.08 24.28 -0.86
N THR A 195 3.13 25.36 -0.09
CA THR A 195 4.29 26.27 -0.02
C THR A 195 5.56 25.53 0.39
N VAL A 196 5.51 24.75 1.48
CA VAL A 196 6.66 23.93 1.91
C VAL A 196 7.10 22.94 0.81
N ARG A 197 6.14 22.34 0.10
CA ARG A 197 6.45 21.41 -1.00
C ARG A 197 7.07 22.13 -2.20
N MET A 198 6.57 23.31 -2.57
CA MET A 198 7.13 24.13 -3.64
C MET A 198 8.58 24.52 -3.33
N GLU A 199 8.86 25.01 -2.12
CA GLU A 199 10.22 25.36 -1.69
C GLU A 199 11.17 24.14 -1.75
N SER A 200 10.70 22.97 -1.32
CA SER A 200 11.46 21.72 -1.39
C SER A 200 11.77 21.29 -2.84
N ILE A 201 10.81 21.45 -3.75
CA ILE A 201 11.00 21.12 -5.17
C ILE A 201 11.96 22.11 -5.82
N GLU A 202 11.79 23.41 -5.59
CA GLU A 202 12.68 24.46 -6.12
C GLU A 202 14.12 24.27 -5.64
N TYR A 203 14.31 23.89 -4.38
CA TYR A 203 15.62 23.52 -3.86
C TYR A 203 16.20 22.30 -4.60
N SER A 204 15.39 21.27 -4.85
CA SER A 204 15.82 20.05 -5.53
C SER A 204 16.23 20.32 -6.98
N ILE A 205 15.43 21.09 -7.72
CA ILE A 205 15.74 21.52 -9.10
C ILE A 205 17.07 22.30 -9.12
N ARG A 206 17.25 23.27 -8.20
CA ARG A 206 18.50 24.03 -8.11
C ARG A 206 19.70 23.15 -7.79
N ASN A 207 19.54 22.18 -6.89
CA ASN A 207 20.63 21.27 -6.54
C ASN A 207 20.99 20.32 -7.69
N ASN A 208 20.00 19.81 -8.44
CA ASN A 208 20.23 19.00 -9.63
C ASN A 208 21.07 19.78 -10.66
N LEU A 209 20.68 21.02 -10.98
CA LEU A 209 21.43 21.90 -11.88
C LEU A 209 22.88 22.13 -11.41
N ARG A 210 23.08 22.29 -10.09
CA ARG A 210 24.43 22.44 -9.52
C ARG A 210 25.26 21.16 -9.69
N VAL A 211 24.67 20.00 -9.45
CA VAL A 211 25.34 18.69 -9.60
C VAL A 211 25.69 18.45 -11.07
N GLU A 212 24.75 18.70 -11.99
CA GLU A 212 24.97 18.59 -13.43
C GLU A 212 26.15 19.45 -13.87
N ALA A 213 26.18 20.74 -13.48
CA ALA A 213 27.29 21.63 -13.81
C ALA A 213 28.64 21.16 -13.22
N ALA A 214 28.66 20.62 -11.99
CA ALA A 214 29.87 20.06 -11.39
C ALA A 214 30.35 18.81 -12.12
N THR A 215 29.43 17.90 -12.49
CA THR A 215 29.77 16.69 -13.26
C THR A 215 30.26 17.02 -14.66
N ALA A 216 29.69 18.02 -15.32
CA ALA A 216 30.15 18.48 -16.64
C ALA A 216 31.59 19.01 -16.58
N LYS A 217 31.93 19.78 -15.53
CA LYS A 217 33.31 20.25 -15.31
C LYS A 217 34.28 19.09 -15.10
N LEU A 218 33.92 18.12 -14.24
CA LEU A 218 34.75 16.94 -14.01
C LEU A 218 34.92 16.11 -15.29
N ARG A 219 33.87 15.90 -16.07
CA ARG A 219 33.94 15.22 -17.38
C ARG A 219 34.89 15.95 -18.32
N ALA A 220 34.78 17.27 -18.45
CA ALA A 220 35.66 18.07 -19.30
C ALA A 220 37.13 17.98 -18.86
N GLU A 221 37.40 18.01 -17.55
CA GLU A 221 38.75 17.84 -17.00
C GLU A 221 39.30 16.43 -17.28
N THR A 222 38.50 15.38 -17.09
CA THR A 222 38.92 14.01 -17.43
C THR A 222 39.21 13.86 -18.92
N GLN A 223 38.38 14.43 -19.80
CA GLN A 223 38.62 14.44 -21.24
C GLN A 223 39.92 15.15 -21.60
N ARG A 224 40.18 16.30 -20.97
CA ARG A 224 41.44 17.05 -21.15
C ARG A 224 42.65 16.21 -20.75
N LEU A 225 42.62 15.60 -19.55
CA LEU A 225 43.69 14.72 -19.07
C LEU A 225 43.87 13.49 -19.96
N THR A 226 42.79 12.87 -20.45
CA THR A 226 42.92 11.75 -21.39
C THR A 226 43.55 12.16 -22.71
N ALA A 227 43.23 13.34 -23.23
CA ALA A 227 43.83 13.87 -24.46
C ALA A 227 45.32 14.21 -24.27
N GLU A 228 45.69 14.80 -23.14
CA GLU A 228 47.10 15.07 -22.79
C GLU A 228 47.92 13.77 -22.66
N ASN A 229 47.32 12.69 -22.16
CA ASN A 229 48.00 11.40 -21.96
C ASN A 229 48.01 10.47 -23.19
N GLN A 230 47.32 10.80 -24.28
CA GLN A 230 47.18 9.93 -25.47
C GLN A 230 48.48 9.61 -26.23
N GLY A 231 49.60 10.27 -25.89
CA GLY A 231 50.91 10.03 -26.50
C GLY A 231 52.00 9.62 -25.51
N VAL A 232 51.68 9.42 -24.22
CA VAL A 232 52.66 9.03 -23.21
C VAL A 232 52.85 7.52 -23.29
N THR A 233 54.00 7.07 -23.82
CA THR A 233 54.39 5.67 -23.73
C THR A 233 54.71 5.38 -22.26
N THR A 234 53.93 4.48 -21.66
CA THR A 234 54.26 3.98 -20.33
C THR A 234 55.08 2.71 -20.51
N PRO A 235 55.99 2.37 -19.57
CA PRO A 235 56.76 1.12 -19.66
C PRO A 235 55.87 -0.13 -19.76
N LEU A 236 54.62 -0.03 -19.27
CA LEU A 236 53.61 -1.07 -19.45
C LEU A 236 53.09 -1.13 -20.90
N THR A 237 52.85 0.01 -21.53
CA THR A 237 52.42 0.08 -22.94
C THR A 237 53.50 -0.50 -23.85
N GLU A 238 54.76 -0.15 -23.60
CA GLU A 238 55.93 -0.67 -24.32
C GLU A 238 56.05 -2.20 -24.15
N ALA A 239 55.93 -2.71 -22.92
CA ALA A 239 55.96 -4.16 -22.66
C ALA A 239 54.80 -4.91 -23.35
N ILE A 240 53.62 -4.31 -23.46
CA ILE A 240 52.47 -4.90 -24.17
C ILE A 240 52.72 -4.91 -25.68
N ASP A 241 53.25 -3.82 -26.25
CA ASP A 241 53.59 -3.75 -27.67
C ASP A 241 54.69 -4.75 -28.04
N GLU A 242 55.71 -4.92 -27.18
CA GLU A 242 56.74 -5.96 -27.32
C GLU A 242 56.12 -7.37 -27.34
N LEU A 243 55.25 -7.70 -26.37
CA LEU A 243 54.57 -9.00 -26.31
C LEU A 243 53.65 -9.24 -27.52
N GLN A 244 52.95 -8.21 -27.99
CA GLN A 244 52.10 -8.31 -29.19
C GLN A 244 52.92 -8.49 -30.47
N SER A 245 54.10 -7.85 -30.57
CA SER A 245 55.02 -8.03 -31.69
C SER A 245 55.58 -9.46 -31.75
N LEU A 246 55.92 -10.03 -30.59
CA LEU A 246 56.38 -11.42 -30.46
C LEU A 246 55.29 -12.43 -30.86
N ASN A 247 54.02 -12.15 -30.50
CA ASN A 247 52.90 -13.04 -30.84
C ASN A 247 52.52 -13.01 -32.35
N LYS A 248 52.78 -11.90 -33.05
CA LYS A 248 52.52 -11.80 -34.51
C LYS A 248 53.51 -12.60 -35.37
N GLY A 249 54.66 -13.01 -34.82
CA GLY A 249 55.65 -13.87 -35.49
C GLY A 249 55.33 -15.37 -35.49
N GLY A 250 54.24 -15.80 -34.82
CA GLY A 250 53.95 -17.21 -34.53
C GLY A 250 52.97 -17.93 -35.47
N LYS A 251 52.67 -17.40 -36.67
CA LYS A 251 51.92 -18.17 -37.69
C LYS A 251 52.88 -18.80 -38.69
N LEU A 252 53.29 -20.04 -38.41
CA LEU A 252 53.76 -21.04 -39.38
C LEU A 252 52.71 -22.14 -39.47
#